data_AF-A0A6G0UD20-F1
#
_entry.id   AF-A0A6G0UD20-F1
#
_cell.length_a   1.000
_cell.length_b   1.000
_cell.length_c   1.000
_cell.angle_alpha   90.00
_cell.angle_beta   90.00
_cell.angle_gamma   90.00
#
_symmetry.space_group_name_H-M   'P 1'
#
loop_
_entity.id
_entity.type
_entity.pdbx_description
1 polymer ?
#
loop_
_entity_poly.entity_id
_entity_poly.type
_entity_poly.pdbx_seq_one_letter_code
_entity_poly.pdbx_strand_id
1 'polypeptide(L)'
;IARKLRALKETLDSFKFFDVYDTFDKDTTKQYTEWMRCLNYDPAVIMESVKHFFGSRNVKYIPEKKPGGSNAGLIFDYSHDGTTESYYLKANEVNWGPNPDAQELIVYLLLQHIGIGPSKCCFIPNSAQSKSVVYIATLKVPGFTMAKELDNPLEEVAAVELHLLATILNLTDLNTENYGLDSHGSLTIVDFSLTKGSNTSSCAIHFKEHVRRQPALVNLDNCPGWKRVMIGKEAMKR
;
A
#
# COMPACT_ATOMS: atom_id res chain seq x y z
N ILE A 1 -9.38 18.83 -40.09
CA ILE A 1 -8.88 17.67 -39.30
C ILE A 1 -9.60 16.38 -39.69
N ALA A 2 -10.93 16.32 -39.62
CA ALA A 2 -11.73 15.15 -40.02
C ALA A 2 -11.44 14.58 -41.43
N ARG A 3 -11.20 15.45 -42.44
CA ARG A 3 -10.85 15.01 -43.80
C ARG A 3 -9.48 14.35 -43.91
N LYS A 4 -8.52 14.77 -43.07
CA LYS A 4 -7.17 14.15 -42.99
C LYS A 4 -7.21 12.81 -42.26
N LEU A 5 -8.08 12.68 -41.24
CA LEU A 5 -8.31 11.42 -40.53
C LEU A 5 -9.01 10.37 -41.40
N ARG A 6 -9.93 10.79 -42.29
CA ARG A 6 -10.59 9.89 -43.25
C ARG A 6 -9.62 9.35 -44.30
N ALA A 7 -8.79 10.21 -44.89
CA ALA A 7 -7.76 9.80 -45.84
C ALA A 7 -6.71 8.86 -45.21
N LEU A 8 -6.34 9.08 -43.94
CA LEU A 8 -5.44 8.20 -43.21
C LEU A 8 -6.06 6.80 -43.01
N LYS A 9 -7.36 6.73 -42.67
CA LYS A 9 -8.08 5.47 -42.50
C LYS A 9 -8.18 4.70 -43.83
N GLU A 10 -8.58 5.35 -44.92
CA GLU A 10 -8.66 4.73 -46.25
C GLU A 10 -7.29 4.21 -46.73
N THR A 11 -6.22 4.94 -46.39
CA THR A 11 -4.84 4.53 -46.68
C THR A 11 -4.48 3.27 -45.87
N LEU A 12 -4.74 3.25 -44.56
CA LEU A 12 -4.44 2.10 -43.68
C LEU A 12 -5.22 0.84 -44.06
N ASP A 13 -6.49 0.99 -44.46
CA ASP A 13 -7.34 -0.11 -44.92
C ASP A 13 -6.86 -0.68 -46.27
N SER A 14 -6.29 0.15 -47.15
CA SER A 14 -5.75 -0.28 -48.46
C SER A 14 -4.44 -1.08 -48.36
N PHE A 15 -3.70 -0.95 -47.26
CA PHE A 15 -2.41 -1.62 -47.07
C PHE A 15 -2.53 -3.08 -46.63
N LYS A 16 -3.75 -3.62 -46.44
CA LYS A 16 -3.97 -4.92 -45.77
C LYS A 16 -3.17 -5.05 -44.47
N PHE A 17 -2.85 -3.93 -43.83
CA PHE A 17 -1.98 -3.88 -42.68
C PHE A 17 -2.52 -4.79 -41.57
N PHE A 18 -3.85 -4.80 -41.40
CA PHE A 18 -4.56 -5.62 -40.42
C PHE A 18 -4.76 -7.09 -40.80
N ASP A 19 -4.58 -7.50 -42.07
CA ASP A 19 -4.67 -8.92 -42.46
C ASP A 19 -3.46 -9.74 -41.93
N VAL A 20 -2.33 -9.08 -41.64
CA VAL A 20 -1.13 -9.70 -41.05
C VAL A 20 -1.27 -9.89 -39.53
N TYR A 21 -2.26 -9.27 -38.90
CA TYR A 21 -2.38 -9.17 -37.44
C TYR A 21 -3.50 -10.04 -36.84
N ASP A 22 -4.09 -10.97 -37.59
CA ASP A 22 -5.06 -11.93 -37.02
C ASP A 22 -4.41 -12.88 -35.98
N THR A 23 -3.08 -12.94 -35.92
CA THR A 23 -2.30 -13.62 -34.87
C THR A 23 -1.87 -12.70 -33.71
N PHE A 24 -2.28 -11.43 -33.72
CA PHE A 24 -1.93 -10.42 -32.70
C PHE A 24 -2.78 -10.49 -31.42
N ASP A 25 -3.63 -11.50 -31.30
CA ASP A 25 -4.79 -11.52 -30.40
C ASP A 25 -4.48 -11.90 -28.93
N LYS A 26 -3.36 -12.58 -28.62
CA LYS A 26 -3.06 -12.98 -27.22
C LYS A 26 -1.65 -12.73 -26.75
N ASP A 27 -0.64 -13.08 -27.55
CA ASP A 27 0.75 -12.89 -27.15
C ASP A 27 1.15 -11.41 -27.15
N THR A 28 0.64 -10.61 -28.10
CA THR A 28 0.86 -9.17 -28.09
C THR A 28 0.10 -8.47 -26.96
N THR A 29 -1.13 -8.90 -26.65
CA THR A 29 -1.88 -8.38 -25.48
C THR A 29 -1.18 -8.71 -24.17
N LYS A 30 -0.58 -9.91 -24.06
CA LYS A 30 0.24 -10.31 -22.91
C LYS A 30 1.54 -9.51 -22.82
N GLN A 31 2.26 -9.35 -23.94
CA GLN A 31 3.47 -8.53 -24.00
C GLN A 31 3.18 -7.05 -23.72
N TYR A 32 2.08 -6.52 -24.24
CA TYR A 32 1.61 -5.16 -23.94
C TYR A 32 1.25 -5.01 -22.47
N THR A 33 0.61 -6.01 -21.86
CA THR A 33 0.33 -6.01 -20.41
C THR A 33 1.61 -6.03 -19.59
N GLU A 34 2.61 -6.85 -19.97
CA GLU A 34 3.92 -6.88 -19.33
C GLU A 34 4.71 -5.57 -19.52
N TRP A 35 4.64 -4.96 -20.70
CA TRP A 35 5.27 -3.66 -20.96
C TRP A 35 4.59 -2.53 -20.19
N MET A 36 3.26 -2.52 -20.14
CA MET A 36 2.49 -1.58 -19.31
C MET A 36 2.77 -1.80 -17.83
N ARG A 37 2.96 -3.05 -17.39
CA ARG A 37 3.40 -3.38 -16.03
C ARG A 37 4.78 -2.80 -15.75
N CYS A 38 5.77 -3.02 -16.62
CA CYS A 38 7.10 -2.41 -16.51
C CYS A 38 7.04 -0.87 -16.44
N LEU A 39 6.19 -0.24 -17.26
CA LEU A 39 6.00 1.21 -17.26
C LEU A 39 5.26 1.71 -16.00
N ASN A 40 4.31 0.94 -15.47
CA ASN A 40 3.56 1.31 -14.27
C ASN A 40 4.44 1.34 -13.00
N TYR A 41 5.54 0.58 -13.01
CA TYR A 41 6.56 0.58 -11.95
C TYR A 41 7.78 1.45 -12.28
N ASP A 42 7.80 2.14 -13.43
CA ASP A 42 8.87 3.08 -13.78
C ASP A 42 8.77 4.32 -12.88
N PRO A 43 9.81 4.66 -12.10
CA PRO A 43 9.79 5.82 -11.21
C PRO A 43 9.45 7.13 -11.92
N ALA A 44 9.81 7.31 -13.19
CA ALA A 44 9.49 8.51 -13.95
C ALA A 44 7.98 8.64 -14.20
N VAL A 45 7.32 7.55 -14.59
CA VAL A 45 5.85 7.50 -14.82
C VAL A 45 5.09 7.72 -13.52
N ILE A 46 5.55 7.07 -12.44
CA ILE A 46 4.96 7.24 -11.12
C ILE A 46 5.08 8.71 -10.67
N MET A 47 6.27 9.30 -10.79
CA MET A 47 6.48 10.69 -10.38
C MET A 47 5.77 11.70 -11.28
N GLU A 48 5.49 11.38 -12.53
CA GLU A 48 4.61 12.19 -13.38
C GLU A 48 3.17 12.20 -12.85
N SER A 49 2.65 11.04 -12.43
CA SER A 49 1.33 10.93 -11.79
C SER A 49 1.25 11.73 -10.49
N VAL A 50 2.30 11.63 -9.64
CA VAL A 50 2.42 12.41 -8.40
C VAL A 50 2.43 13.91 -8.68
N LYS A 51 3.23 14.35 -9.65
CA LYS A 51 3.30 15.77 -10.06
C LYS A 51 1.98 16.28 -10.63
N HIS A 52 1.25 15.45 -11.36
CA HIS A 52 -0.07 15.81 -11.86
C HIS A 52 -1.07 16.00 -10.70
N PHE A 53 -1.03 15.13 -9.70
CA PHE A 53 -1.94 15.16 -8.54
C PHE A 53 -1.64 16.31 -7.57
N PHE A 54 -0.38 16.49 -7.17
CA PHE A 54 0.04 17.49 -6.18
C PHE A 54 0.46 18.84 -6.77
N GLY A 55 0.65 18.90 -8.09
CA GLY A 55 1.19 20.05 -8.81
C GLY A 55 2.71 19.99 -8.97
N SER A 56 3.20 20.02 -10.21
CA SER A 56 4.60 19.71 -10.54
C SER A 56 5.66 20.56 -9.83
N ARG A 57 5.34 21.82 -9.48
CA ARG A 57 6.27 22.75 -8.83
C ARG A 57 6.49 22.44 -7.35
N ASN A 58 5.59 21.65 -6.77
CA ASN A 58 5.54 21.38 -5.34
C ASN A 58 6.14 20.02 -4.98
N VAL A 59 6.52 19.21 -5.97
CA VAL A 59 6.97 17.82 -5.76
C VAL A 59 8.46 17.68 -6.06
N LYS A 60 9.22 17.21 -5.07
CA LYS A 60 10.62 16.86 -5.21
C LYS A 60 10.82 15.37 -4.93
N TYR A 61 11.23 14.62 -5.95
CA TYR A 61 11.56 13.21 -5.79
C TYR A 61 12.81 13.02 -4.93
N ILE A 62 12.75 12.10 -3.97
CA ILE A 62 13.89 11.67 -3.17
C ILE A 62 14.21 10.22 -3.57
N PRO A 63 15.33 9.97 -4.27
CA PRO A 63 15.78 8.62 -4.57
C PRO A 63 16.36 7.98 -3.32
N GLU A 64 15.50 7.65 -2.36
CA GLU A 64 15.86 6.89 -1.17
C GLU A 64 15.21 5.52 -1.26
N LYS A 65 16.01 4.48 -0.99
CA LYS A 65 15.54 3.10 -0.99
C LYS A 65 15.04 2.81 0.42
N LYS A 66 13.75 2.46 0.59
CA LYS A 66 13.25 1.99 1.89
C LYS A 66 14.16 0.87 2.40
N PRO A 67 14.65 0.91 3.65
CA PRO A 67 15.44 -0.17 4.21
C PRO A 67 14.52 -1.39 4.46
N GLY A 68 14.61 -2.39 3.57
CA GLY A 68 13.81 -3.63 3.64
C GLY A 68 12.72 -3.70 2.56
N GLY A 69 12.53 -4.92 2.02
CA GLY A 69 11.54 -5.23 0.97
C GLY A 69 12.10 -5.28 -0.47
N SER A 70 11.58 -6.21 -1.27
CA SER A 70 11.88 -6.37 -2.71
C SER A 70 11.24 -5.28 -3.59
N ASN A 71 10.20 -4.61 -3.07
CA ASN A 71 9.53 -3.47 -3.69
C ASN A 71 9.83 -2.22 -2.87
N ALA A 72 11.00 -1.60 -3.06
CA ALA A 72 11.33 -0.35 -2.42
C ALA A 72 10.35 0.75 -2.88
N GLY A 73 9.43 1.14 -2.01
CA GLY A 73 8.53 2.27 -2.26
C GLY A 73 9.32 3.55 -2.53
N LEU A 74 8.81 4.39 -3.43
CA LEU A 74 9.42 5.67 -3.77
C LEU A 74 9.16 6.68 -2.64
N ILE A 75 10.06 7.65 -2.46
CA ILE A 75 9.86 8.76 -1.52
C ILE A 75 9.81 10.07 -2.29
N PHE A 76 8.92 10.98 -1.90
CA PHE A 76 8.92 12.34 -2.42
C PHE A 76 8.56 13.35 -1.33
N ASP A 77 9.11 14.55 -1.46
CA ASP A 77 8.70 15.72 -0.69
C ASP A 77 7.62 16.49 -1.46
N TYR A 78 6.61 16.93 -0.74
CA TYR A 78 5.56 17.84 -1.19
C TYR A 78 5.61 19.14 -0.39
N SER A 79 5.86 20.25 -1.08
CA SER A 79 5.91 21.59 -0.49
C SER A 79 4.63 22.36 -0.75
N HIS A 80 3.95 22.81 0.32
CA HIS A 80 2.73 23.61 0.26
C HIS A 80 2.69 24.59 1.44
N ASP A 81 2.20 25.81 1.19
CA ASP A 81 2.00 26.84 2.22
C ASP A 81 3.20 27.09 3.16
N GLY A 82 4.43 27.01 2.61
CA GLY A 82 5.67 27.21 3.36
C GLY A 82 6.10 26.01 4.22
N THR A 83 5.38 24.89 4.13
CA THR A 83 5.70 23.61 4.78
C THR A 83 6.17 22.58 3.74
N THR A 84 6.93 21.58 4.19
CA THR A 84 7.35 20.45 3.36
C THR A 84 7.02 19.15 4.08
N GLU A 85 6.34 18.25 3.40
CA GLU A 85 5.88 16.96 3.88
C GLU A 85 6.51 15.84 3.04
N SER A 86 7.09 14.83 3.69
CA SER A 86 7.67 13.67 2.99
C SER A 86 6.67 12.51 2.96
N TYR A 87 6.47 11.91 1.80
CA TYR A 87 5.54 10.81 1.57
C TYR A 87 6.28 9.54 1.12
N TYR A 88 5.86 8.38 1.64
CA TYR A 88 6.16 7.07 1.08
C TYR A 88 5.12 6.71 0.03
N LEU A 89 5.55 6.13 -1.08
CA LEU A 89 4.71 5.80 -2.20
C LEU A 89 4.80 4.31 -2.52
N LYS A 90 3.65 3.63 -2.47
CA LYS A 90 3.47 2.23 -2.85
C LYS A 90 2.62 2.16 -4.11
N ALA A 91 3.01 1.36 -5.09
CA ALA A 91 2.14 1.04 -6.22
C ALA A 91 1.19 -0.09 -5.85
N ASN A 92 -0.10 0.11 -6.10
CA ASN A 92 -1.12 -0.91 -5.92
C ASN A 92 -1.80 -1.21 -7.27
N GLU A 93 -1.69 -2.46 -7.74
CA GLU A 93 -2.40 -2.91 -8.93
C GLU A 93 -3.86 -3.13 -8.56
N VAL A 94 -4.73 -2.20 -8.96
CA VAL A 94 -6.19 -2.36 -8.87
C VAL A 94 -6.65 -3.25 -10.02
N ASN A 95 -6.69 -4.56 -9.77
CA ASN A 95 -7.32 -5.46 -10.72
C ASN A 95 -8.85 -5.34 -10.55
N TRP A 96 -9.58 -4.77 -11.52
CA TRP A 96 -11.05 -4.57 -11.47
C TRP A 96 -11.90 -5.86 -11.55
N GLY A 97 -11.40 -6.98 -11.02
CA GLY A 97 -12.18 -8.16 -10.65
C GLY A 97 -12.66 -8.09 -9.19
N PRO A 98 -13.20 -9.18 -8.60
CA PRO A 98 -13.61 -9.21 -7.20
C PRO A 98 -12.36 -9.22 -6.30
N ASN A 99 -11.67 -8.07 -6.18
CA ASN A 99 -10.28 -8.00 -5.73
C ASN A 99 -10.07 -7.23 -4.41
N PRO A 100 -9.03 -7.63 -3.65
CA PRO A 100 -8.65 -7.09 -2.34
C PRO A 100 -8.11 -5.65 -2.37
N ASP A 101 -7.95 -5.03 -3.54
CA ASP A 101 -7.21 -3.77 -3.67
C ASP A 101 -8.04 -2.56 -3.20
N ALA A 102 -9.35 -2.52 -3.47
CA ALA A 102 -10.24 -1.49 -2.94
C ALA A 102 -10.43 -1.62 -1.41
N GLN A 103 -10.38 -2.85 -0.90
CA GLN A 103 -10.45 -3.10 0.54
C GLN A 103 -9.19 -2.55 1.23
N GLU A 104 -8.01 -2.69 0.62
CA GLU A 104 -6.76 -2.11 1.16
C GLU A 104 -6.87 -0.58 1.27
N LEU A 105 -7.43 0.11 0.26
CA LEU A 105 -7.66 1.56 0.34
C LEU A 105 -8.59 1.95 1.49
N ILE A 106 -9.68 1.19 1.69
CA ILE A 106 -10.63 1.41 2.80
C ILE A 106 -9.94 1.21 4.15
N VAL A 107 -9.10 0.17 4.27
CA VAL A 107 -8.35 -0.08 5.51
C VAL A 107 -7.36 1.04 5.79
N TYR A 108 -6.65 1.57 4.79
CA TYR A 108 -5.81 2.75 4.99
C TYR A 108 -6.60 3.96 5.53
N LEU A 109 -7.78 4.22 4.97
CA LEU A 109 -8.65 5.31 5.44
C LEU A 109 -9.16 5.07 6.86
N LEU A 110 -9.52 3.83 7.20
CA LEU A 110 -9.98 3.47 8.53
C LEU A 110 -8.87 3.63 9.57
N LEU A 111 -7.67 3.09 9.28
CA LEU A 111 -6.50 3.21 10.14
C LEU A 111 -6.14 4.68 10.37
N GLN A 112 -6.13 5.50 9.31
CA GLN A 112 -5.96 6.95 9.42
C GLN A 112 -7.04 7.58 10.32
N HIS A 113 -8.31 7.20 10.18
CA HIS A 113 -9.41 7.75 10.95
C HIS A 113 -9.30 7.45 12.45
N ILE A 114 -8.83 6.27 12.82
CA ILE A 114 -8.62 5.86 14.21
C ILE A 114 -7.24 6.25 14.75
N GLY A 115 -6.43 7.00 13.99
CA GLY A 115 -5.12 7.48 14.44
C GLY A 115 -4.03 6.42 14.48
N ILE A 116 -4.17 5.30 13.76
CA ILE A 116 -3.16 4.25 13.66
C ILE A 116 -2.46 4.36 12.31
N GLY A 117 -1.15 4.60 12.32
CA GLY A 117 -0.37 4.70 11.08
C GLY A 117 -0.19 6.14 10.57
N PRO A 118 0.04 6.31 9.25
CA PRO A 118 0.15 7.61 8.61
C PRO A 118 -1.09 8.49 8.81
N SER A 119 -0.88 9.74 9.24
CA SER A 119 -1.97 10.70 9.45
C SER A 119 -2.60 11.23 8.16
N LYS A 120 -1.95 10.99 7.01
CA LYS A 120 -2.47 11.29 5.68
C LYS A 120 -2.18 10.13 4.73
N CYS A 121 -3.22 9.68 4.05
CA CYS A 121 -3.17 8.75 2.93
C CYS A 121 -3.76 9.43 1.69
N CYS A 122 -3.02 9.44 0.58
CA CYS A 122 -3.44 9.97 -0.71
C CYS A 122 -3.45 8.86 -1.75
N PHE A 123 -4.52 8.78 -2.53
CA PHE A 123 -4.69 7.78 -3.59
C PHE A 123 -4.55 8.45 -4.94
N ILE A 124 -3.40 8.23 -5.57
CA ILE A 124 -2.98 8.92 -6.79
C ILE A 124 -3.30 8.03 -7.98
N PRO A 125 -4.21 8.43 -8.88
CA PRO A 125 -4.47 7.68 -10.09
C PRO A 125 -3.25 7.72 -11.02
N ASN A 126 -2.99 6.62 -11.71
CA ASN A 126 -1.94 6.56 -12.73
C ASN A 126 -2.31 7.44 -13.95
N SER A 127 -1.43 8.39 -14.29
CA SER A 127 -1.63 9.32 -15.40
C SER A 127 -1.33 8.74 -16.78
N ALA A 128 -0.59 7.62 -16.87
CA ALA A 128 -0.18 6.95 -18.11
C ALA A 128 -1.27 6.02 -18.71
N GLN A 129 -2.55 6.33 -18.48
CA GLN A 129 -3.73 5.64 -19.04
C GLN A 129 -3.97 4.19 -18.58
N SER A 130 -3.13 3.62 -17.70
CA SER A 130 -3.43 2.34 -17.06
C SER A 130 -4.51 2.53 -15.99
N LYS A 131 -5.75 2.14 -16.30
CA LYS A 131 -6.89 2.21 -15.36
C LYS A 131 -6.76 1.26 -14.16
N SER A 132 -5.76 0.39 -14.15
CA SER A 132 -5.60 -0.70 -13.19
C SER A 132 -4.52 -0.43 -12.14
N VAL A 133 -3.99 0.79 -12.02
CA VAL A 133 -2.98 1.10 -10.99
C VAL A 133 -3.35 2.39 -10.26
N VAL A 134 -3.33 2.31 -8.93
CA VAL A 134 -3.42 3.45 -8.02
C VAL A 134 -2.17 3.45 -7.16
N TYR A 135 -1.52 4.60 -7.04
CA TYR A 135 -0.42 4.77 -6.11
C TYR A 135 -0.95 5.24 -4.76
N ILE A 136 -0.50 4.62 -3.68
CA ILE A 136 -0.85 4.97 -2.31
C ILE A 136 0.32 5.78 -1.75
N ALA A 137 0.10 7.06 -1.52
CA ALA A 137 1.04 7.96 -0.87
C ALA A 137 0.67 8.10 0.61
N THR A 138 1.56 7.70 1.51
CA THR A 138 1.37 7.85 2.95
C THR A 138 2.37 8.83 3.52
N LEU A 139 1.92 9.76 4.37
CA LEU A 139 2.82 10.70 5.03
C LEU A 139 3.81 9.94 5.93
N LYS A 140 5.09 10.30 5.87
CA LYS A 140 6.12 9.76 6.76
C LYS A 140 5.76 10.05 8.21
N VAL A 141 5.64 8.99 9.01
CA VAL A 141 5.28 9.08 10.43
C VAL A 141 6.49 9.60 11.23
N PRO A 142 6.36 10.73 11.96
CA PRO A 142 7.45 11.29 12.74
C PRO A 142 7.93 10.34 13.84
N GLY A 143 9.25 10.15 13.93
CA GLY A 143 9.88 9.29 14.94
C GLY A 143 9.49 7.82 14.87
N PHE A 144 8.94 7.36 13.74
CA PHE A 144 8.59 5.96 13.57
C PHE A 144 9.81 5.05 13.70
N THR A 145 9.73 4.11 14.62
CA THR A 145 10.74 3.07 14.86
C THR A 145 10.10 1.72 14.57
N MET A 146 10.67 0.97 13.63
CA MET A 146 10.15 -0.35 13.25
C MET A 146 10.26 -1.33 14.42
N ALA A 147 9.34 -2.29 14.52
CA ALA A 147 9.35 -3.27 15.61
C ALA A 147 10.66 -4.06 15.72
N LYS A 148 11.36 -4.31 14.60
CA LYS A 148 12.68 -4.99 14.61
C LYS A 148 13.80 -4.13 15.20
N GLU A 149 13.60 -2.82 15.29
CA GLU A 149 14.58 -1.82 15.75
C GLU A 149 14.32 -1.38 17.20
N LEU A 150 13.24 -1.87 17.82
CA LEU A 150 12.95 -1.56 19.21
C LEU A 150 13.89 -2.33 20.14
N ASP A 151 14.47 -1.64 21.11
CA ASP A 151 15.29 -2.25 22.17
C ASP A 151 14.49 -3.25 23.02
N ASN A 152 13.18 -3.01 23.15
CA ASN A 152 12.25 -3.84 23.90
C ASN A 152 11.07 -4.26 23.01
N PRO A 153 10.46 -5.43 23.26
CA PRO A 153 9.20 -5.81 22.62
C PRO A 153 8.11 -4.75 22.83
N LEU A 154 7.08 -4.77 21.98
CA LEU A 154 5.89 -3.95 22.18
C LEU A 154 5.30 -4.16 23.57
N GLU A 155 4.86 -3.08 24.20
CA GLU A 155 4.10 -3.15 25.45
C GLU A 155 2.79 -3.93 25.29
N GLU A 156 2.26 -4.47 26.39
CA GLU A 156 1.06 -5.32 26.41
C GLU A 156 -0.14 -4.67 25.69
N VAL A 157 -0.37 -3.37 25.90
CA VAL A 157 -1.49 -2.64 25.27
C VAL A 157 -1.34 -2.58 23.75
N ALA A 158 -0.18 -2.15 23.25
CA ALA A 158 0.09 -2.01 21.82
C ALA A 158 0.10 -3.37 21.10
N ALA A 159 0.59 -4.42 21.75
CA ALA A 159 0.58 -5.77 21.20
C ALA A 159 -0.85 -6.33 21.07
N VAL A 160 -1.71 -6.07 22.07
CA VAL A 160 -3.13 -6.45 22.02
C VAL A 160 -3.88 -5.68 20.96
N GLU A 161 -3.65 -4.36 20.87
CA GLU A 161 -4.22 -3.50 19.85
C GLU A 161 -3.86 -3.98 18.43
N LEU A 162 -2.58 -4.25 18.18
CA LEU A 162 -2.10 -4.82 16.91
C LEU A 162 -2.80 -6.15 16.58
N HIS A 163 -2.94 -7.04 17.56
CA HIS A 163 -3.59 -8.33 17.37
C HIS A 163 -5.09 -8.20 17.05
N LEU A 164 -5.79 -7.29 17.73
CA LEU A 164 -7.20 -7.01 17.50
C LEU A 164 -7.41 -6.41 16.12
N LEU A 165 -6.63 -5.38 15.75
CA LEU A 165 -6.69 -4.76 14.41
C LEU A 165 -6.40 -5.77 13.31
N ALA A 166 -5.33 -6.57 13.46
CA ALA A 166 -4.99 -7.62 12.50
C ALA A 166 -6.12 -8.64 12.34
N THR A 167 -6.81 -8.98 13.42
CA THR A 167 -7.91 -9.95 13.39
C THR A 167 -9.19 -9.37 12.80
N ILE A 168 -9.58 -8.18 13.21
CA ILE A 168 -10.84 -7.53 12.80
C ILE A 168 -10.75 -7.09 11.33
N LEU A 169 -9.64 -6.46 10.95
CA LEU A 169 -9.42 -5.94 9.60
C LEU A 169 -8.78 -6.97 8.68
N ASN A 170 -8.49 -8.17 9.19
CA ASN A 170 -7.94 -9.27 8.44
C ASN A 170 -6.62 -8.91 7.74
N LEU A 171 -5.78 -8.16 8.46
CA LEU A 171 -4.48 -7.70 7.99
C LEU A 171 -3.52 -8.89 7.94
N THR A 172 -2.70 -8.91 6.90
CA THR A 172 -1.57 -9.81 6.73
C THR A 172 -0.30 -8.99 6.45
N ASP A 173 0.84 -9.69 6.36
CA ASP A 173 2.15 -9.08 6.10
C ASP A 173 2.58 -8.02 7.13
N LEU A 174 2.11 -8.13 8.39
CA LEU A 174 2.65 -7.39 9.54
C LEU A 174 3.97 -8.02 10.00
N ASN A 175 4.97 -8.04 9.11
CA ASN A 175 6.35 -8.33 9.49
C ASN A 175 6.87 -7.17 10.35
N THR A 176 7.95 -7.39 11.08
CA THR A 176 8.53 -6.39 12.02
C THR A 176 9.04 -5.10 11.36
N GLU A 177 8.96 -4.99 10.03
CA GLU A 177 9.26 -3.79 9.22
C GLU A 177 8.02 -2.95 8.88
N ASN A 178 6.82 -3.52 9.09
CA ASN A 178 5.54 -2.96 8.64
C ASN A 178 4.69 -2.39 9.78
N TYR A 179 5.17 -2.53 11.02
CA TYR A 179 4.61 -1.88 12.20
C TYR A 179 5.72 -1.51 13.19
N GLY A 180 5.35 -0.69 14.17
CA GLY A 180 6.28 -0.19 15.16
C GLY A 180 5.62 0.85 16.06
N LEU A 181 6.43 1.77 16.59
CA LEU A 181 5.98 2.86 17.45
C LEU A 181 6.31 4.22 16.82
N ASP A 182 5.43 5.20 16.98
CA ASP A 182 5.71 6.59 16.61
C ASP A 182 6.48 7.35 17.71
N SER A 183 6.71 8.65 17.49
CA SER A 183 7.36 9.54 18.47
C SER A 183 6.63 9.66 19.82
N HIS A 184 5.38 9.21 19.92
CA HIS A 184 4.57 9.21 21.14
C HIS A 184 4.52 7.83 21.82
N GLY A 185 5.21 6.82 21.28
CA GLY A 185 5.14 5.44 21.77
C GLY A 185 3.81 4.76 21.42
N SER A 186 3.06 5.27 20.45
CA SER A 186 1.78 4.72 20.00
C SER A 186 1.97 3.74 18.86
N LEU A 187 1.12 2.71 18.78
CA LEU A 187 1.16 1.72 17.73
C LEU A 187 1.00 2.38 16.36
N THR A 188 1.89 2.06 15.43
CA THR A 188 1.83 2.53 14.04
C THR A 188 1.92 1.33 13.11
N ILE A 189 0.99 1.24 12.15
CA ILE A 189 1.02 0.28 11.05
C ILE A 189 1.27 1.06 9.77
N VAL A 190 2.35 0.74 9.03
CA VAL A 190 2.78 1.51 7.84
C VAL A 190 2.58 0.76 6.53
N ASP A 191 2.44 -0.57 6.58
CA ASP A 191 2.14 -1.40 5.41
C ASP A 191 1.45 -2.69 5.85
N PHE A 192 0.69 -3.29 4.95
CA PHE A 192 -0.02 -4.54 5.18
C PHE A 192 -0.49 -5.12 3.85
N SER A 193 -1.01 -6.34 3.93
CA SER A 193 -1.80 -6.98 2.88
C SER A 193 -3.14 -7.44 3.48
N LEU A 194 -4.06 -7.89 2.63
CA LEU A 194 -5.32 -8.52 3.06
C LEU A 194 -5.36 -9.97 2.59
N THR A 195 -5.98 -10.87 3.36
CA THR A 195 -6.16 -12.25 2.86
C THR A 195 -7.13 -12.24 1.66
N LYS A 196 -6.72 -12.84 0.54
CA LYS A 196 -7.62 -13.09 -0.60
C LYS A 196 -8.50 -14.30 -0.26
N GLY A 197 -9.83 -14.16 -0.25
CA GLY A 197 -10.75 -15.30 0.01
C GLY A 197 -10.50 -16.45 -0.98
N SER A 198 -10.38 -17.72 -0.59
CA SER A 198 -11.39 -18.58 0.03
C SER A 198 -10.83 -19.59 1.05
N ASN A 199 -9.55 -19.49 1.41
CA ASN A 199 -8.91 -20.35 2.42
C ASN A 199 -8.61 -19.54 3.69
N THR A 200 -9.67 -19.16 4.40
CA THR A 200 -9.61 -18.42 5.68
C THR A 200 -8.93 -19.21 6.81
N SER A 201 -8.67 -20.50 6.63
CA SER A 201 -8.07 -21.36 7.65
C SER A 201 -6.54 -21.33 7.61
N SER A 202 -5.88 -21.65 6.49
CA SER A 202 -4.43 -21.92 6.51
C SER A 202 -3.55 -20.66 6.63
N CYS A 203 -3.82 -19.61 5.85
CA CYS A 203 -3.00 -18.40 5.83
C CYS A 203 -3.21 -17.51 7.06
N ALA A 204 -4.46 -17.41 7.54
CA ALA A 204 -4.77 -16.68 8.76
C ALA A 204 -4.18 -17.36 10.01
N ILE A 205 -4.03 -18.69 10.01
CA ILE A 205 -3.43 -19.45 11.12
C ILE A 205 -1.93 -19.16 11.24
N HIS A 206 -1.16 -19.29 10.15
CA HIS A 206 0.30 -19.07 10.20
C HIS A 206 0.67 -17.62 10.52
N PHE A 207 -0.12 -16.67 10.02
CA PHE A 207 0.14 -15.25 10.23
C PHE A 207 -0.24 -14.77 11.64
N LYS A 208 -1.39 -15.21 12.17
CA LYS A 208 -1.76 -14.97 13.57
C LYS A 208 -0.71 -15.53 14.52
N GLU A 209 0.04 -16.55 14.13
CA GLU A 209 1.10 -17.14 14.94
C GLU A 209 2.30 -16.21 15.13
N HIS A 210 2.73 -15.44 14.12
CA HIS A 210 3.86 -14.50 14.29
C HIS A 210 3.49 -13.34 15.23
N VAL A 211 2.31 -12.74 15.03
CA VAL A 211 1.80 -11.72 15.94
C VAL A 211 1.57 -12.30 17.34
N ARG A 212 0.97 -13.49 17.47
CA ARG A 212 0.76 -14.17 18.77
C ARG A 212 2.03 -14.54 19.50
N ARG A 213 3.13 -14.75 18.79
CA ARG A 213 4.46 -15.04 19.39
C ARG A 213 5.13 -13.79 19.93
N GLN A 214 4.53 -12.61 19.81
CA GLN A 214 4.99 -11.42 20.53
C GLN A 214 5.08 -11.73 22.03
N PRO A 215 6.23 -11.47 22.69
CA PRO A 215 6.42 -11.81 24.10
C PRO A 215 5.30 -11.29 25.00
N ALA A 216 4.78 -10.09 24.70
CA ALA A 216 3.66 -9.50 25.42
C ALA A 216 2.36 -10.32 25.33
N LEU A 217 2.03 -10.89 24.17
CA LEU A 217 0.84 -11.73 24.01
C LEU A 217 1.01 -13.11 24.65
N VAL A 218 2.21 -13.68 24.58
CA VAL A 218 2.55 -14.94 25.27
C VAL A 218 2.43 -14.76 26.80
N ASN A 219 2.88 -13.62 27.33
CA ASN A 219 2.74 -13.29 28.74
C ASN A 219 1.27 -13.08 29.15
N LEU A 220 0.45 -12.51 28.25
CA LEU A 220 -0.97 -12.30 28.49
C LEU A 220 -1.77 -13.61 28.55
N ASP A 221 -1.43 -14.62 27.77
CA ASP A 221 -2.09 -15.94 27.83
C ASP A 221 -1.93 -16.60 29.21
N ASN A 222 -0.84 -16.28 29.91
CA ASN A 222 -0.55 -16.74 31.26
C ASN A 222 -1.13 -15.83 32.36
N CYS A 223 -1.80 -14.73 32.01
CA CYS A 223 -2.37 -13.78 32.97
C CYS A 223 -3.81 -14.14 33.39
N PRO A 224 -4.22 -13.74 34.61
CA PRO A 224 -5.61 -13.85 35.05
C PRO A 224 -6.59 -13.18 34.08
N GLY A 225 -7.79 -13.75 33.94
CA GLY A 225 -8.81 -13.28 32.99
C GLY A 225 -9.16 -11.80 33.12
N TRP A 226 -9.22 -11.26 34.34
CA TRP A 226 -9.52 -9.85 34.58
C TRP A 226 -8.43 -8.91 34.01
N LYS A 227 -7.14 -9.27 34.12
CA LYS A 227 -6.04 -8.47 33.58
C LYS A 227 -6.12 -8.41 32.05
N ARG A 228 -6.42 -9.54 31.40
CA ARG A 228 -6.66 -9.60 29.95
C ARG A 228 -7.82 -8.70 29.52
N VAL A 229 -8.94 -8.72 30.26
CA VAL A 229 -10.10 -7.87 29.97
C VAL A 229 -9.76 -6.38 30.14
N MET A 230 -9.00 -6.01 31.18
CA MET A 230 -8.59 -4.61 31.36
C MET A 230 -7.70 -4.13 30.22
N ILE A 231 -6.70 -4.91 29.84
CA ILE A 231 -5.78 -4.54 28.75
C ILE A 231 -6.51 -4.46 27.41
N GLY A 232 -7.42 -5.39 27.14
CA GLY A 232 -8.29 -5.31 25.96
C GLY A 232 -9.16 -4.05 25.96
N LYS A 233 -9.71 -3.66 27.12
CA LYS A 233 -10.47 -2.40 27.24
C LYS A 233 -9.61 -1.17 27.00
N GLU A 234 -8.40 -1.12 27.55
CA GLU A 234 -7.48 -0.01 27.33
C GLU A 234 -7.02 0.08 25.87
N ALA A 235 -6.77 -1.06 25.22
CA ALA A 235 -6.43 -1.11 23.79
C ALA A 235 -7.57 -0.61 22.88
N MET A 236 -8.84 -0.76 23.29
CA MET A 236 -9.99 -0.26 22.53
C MET A 236 -10.37 1.21 22.82
N LYS A 237 -9.72 1.85 23.80
CA LYS A 237 -10.01 3.24 24.20
C LYS A 237 -9.09 4.27 23.52
N ARG A 238 -7.95 3.82 23.02
CA ARG A 238 -7.03 4.64 22.22
C ARG A 238 -7.61 4.82 20.82
#